data_AF-A0A5K8AFX9-F1
#
_entry.id   AF-A0A5K8AFX9-F1
#
_cell.length_a   1.000
_cell.length_b   1.000
_cell.length_c   1.000
_cell.angle_alpha   90.00
_cell.angle_beta   90.00
_cell.angle_gamma   90.00
#
_symmetry.space_group_name_H-M   'P 1'
#
loop_
_entity.id
_entity.type
_entity.pdbx_description
1 polymer ?
#
loop_
_entity_poly.entity_id
_entity_poly.type
_entity_poly.pdbx_seq_one_letter_code
_entity_poly.pdbx_strand_id
1 'polypeptide(L)'
;MMTPHPPYCRHDQSGDNTTIALETNPLTRLKPWQVNHFFKCPLVGMCLTQDEQRQLLKKTRVLDKGDSAYDMHEKMVASLESENRLSRRIDALLERKFGRSMQDFLSSGADAVMAHFKIALESGEIAGGLWNAATHPALSAQNHREVFGNVHMAMHWTAEERLQLTRRLGGQKRELVQLHEQRKRDAGVRRSLKKTIETLQQEKAALQGRLRTAETENENLRHQLAGSDHFSKIAALEQENQSKQAENEQFRQQLAEARETLGTLMARNRKLSDQMARQRELNRHFRQESRVVIGELAAMNRCDASCPAFDLCRKRVLIVGGITRMESAYRKLIEGYGGSFDYHDGYVKRGAKGLELCFKRADVVLCPVNCNSHAACKIVKNLGKKHNKPVHMLASSSLSAVSQVIQEDRCVGRPPN
;
A
#
# COMPACT_ATOMS: atom_id res chain seq x y z
N MET A 1 -51.25 68.49 -45.77
CA MET A 1 -51.97 69.69 -45.29
C MET A 1 -51.56 70.85 -46.19
N MET A 2 -52.42 71.16 -47.15
CA MET A 2 -52.30 72.26 -48.10
C MET A 2 -53.00 73.50 -47.53
N THR A 3 -52.46 74.69 -47.81
CA THR A 3 -53.12 76.02 -48.05
C THR A 3 -52.06 77.14 -47.85
N PRO A 4 -52.21 78.35 -48.41
CA PRO A 4 -52.10 78.66 -49.85
C PRO A 4 -51.21 79.90 -50.14
N HIS A 5 -50.77 80.07 -51.40
CA HIS A 5 -50.26 81.33 -51.93
C HIS A 5 -51.39 82.38 -52.11
N PRO A 6 -51.13 83.68 -51.86
CA PRO A 6 -51.90 84.79 -52.41
C PRO A 6 -51.15 85.50 -53.57
N PRO A 7 -51.83 86.39 -54.33
CA PRO A 7 -51.81 86.34 -55.80
C PRO A 7 -50.88 87.34 -56.49
N TYR A 8 -50.66 87.05 -57.77
CA TYR A 8 -50.23 87.95 -58.83
C TYR A 8 -50.92 89.32 -58.77
N CYS A 9 -50.12 90.40 -58.77
CA CYS A 9 -50.49 91.70 -59.31
C CYS A 9 -49.50 92.04 -60.43
N ARG A 10 -50.00 92.11 -61.67
CA ARG A 10 -49.35 92.82 -62.77
C ARG A 10 -49.88 94.24 -62.76
N HIS A 11 -48.99 95.22 -62.72
CA HIS A 11 -49.20 96.52 -63.34
C HIS A 11 -47.89 97.05 -63.91
N ASP A 12 -48.07 97.88 -64.92
CA ASP A 12 -47.17 98.19 -66.02
C ASP A 12 -45.92 99.00 -65.68
N GLN A 13 -44.96 98.77 -66.57
CA GLN A 13 -43.84 99.60 -66.99
C GLN A 13 -43.96 101.11 -66.72
N SER A 14 -42.98 101.66 -66.03
CA SER A 14 -42.18 102.86 -66.39
C SER A 14 -41.59 103.48 -65.11
N GLY A 15 -40.27 103.60 -65.04
CA GLY A 15 -39.61 104.24 -63.90
C GLY A 15 -38.18 103.76 -63.69
N ASP A 16 -37.27 104.41 -64.39
CA ASP A 16 -35.88 104.66 -64.03
C ASP A 16 -35.03 103.49 -63.51
N ASN A 17 -34.33 102.94 -64.49
CA ASN A 17 -33.04 102.29 -64.39
C ASN A 17 -32.05 103.17 -63.59
N THR A 18 -32.04 103.06 -62.26
CA THR A 18 -30.92 103.55 -61.44
C THR A 18 -30.20 102.34 -60.87
N THR A 19 -29.50 101.63 -61.76
CA THR A 19 -28.36 100.81 -61.35
C THR A 19 -27.40 101.77 -60.66
N ILE A 20 -27.30 101.68 -59.34
CA ILE A 20 -26.23 102.31 -58.58
C ILE A 20 -24.95 101.61 -59.04
N ALA A 21 -24.36 102.11 -60.11
CA ALA A 21 -23.01 101.80 -60.49
C ALA A 21 -22.13 102.37 -59.37
N LEU A 22 -21.71 101.49 -58.46
CA LEU A 22 -20.59 101.79 -57.58
C LEU A 22 -19.42 102.10 -58.51
N GLU A 23 -19.03 103.38 -58.57
CA GLU A 23 -17.79 103.83 -59.20
C GLU A 23 -16.61 103.23 -58.43
N THR A 24 -16.36 101.94 -58.61
CA THR A 24 -15.14 101.30 -58.17
C THR A 24 -14.08 101.63 -59.20
N ASN A 25 -13.07 102.39 -58.79
CA ASN A 25 -11.85 102.56 -59.55
C ASN A 25 -11.38 101.17 -60.04
N PRO A 26 -11.25 100.91 -61.35
CA PRO A 26 -11.08 99.57 -61.92
C PRO A 26 -9.83 98.81 -61.43
N LEU A 27 -8.97 99.48 -60.66
CA LEU A 27 -7.74 98.97 -60.07
C LEU A 27 -7.83 98.82 -58.54
N THR A 28 -9.02 98.72 -57.95
CA THR A 28 -9.18 98.48 -56.51
C THR A 28 -9.93 97.19 -56.23
N ARG A 29 -9.32 96.32 -55.42
CA ARG A 29 -9.95 95.07 -54.98
C ARG A 29 -11.15 95.34 -54.08
N LEU A 30 -12.10 94.41 -54.11
CA LEU A 30 -13.18 94.38 -53.15
C LEU A 30 -12.63 94.06 -51.74
N LYS A 31 -13.24 94.67 -50.73
CA LYS A 31 -13.00 94.34 -49.32
C LYS A 31 -13.77 93.08 -48.93
N PRO A 32 -13.34 92.32 -47.90
CA PRO A 32 -14.03 91.12 -47.43
C PRO A 32 -15.51 91.29 -47.09
N TRP A 33 -15.94 92.50 -46.73
CA TRP A 33 -17.36 92.81 -46.47
C TRP A 33 -18.14 93.26 -47.72
N GLN A 34 -17.46 93.47 -48.85
CA GLN A 34 -18.05 93.80 -50.16
C GLN A 34 -18.19 92.57 -51.07
N VAL A 35 -17.51 91.46 -50.76
CA VAL A 35 -17.62 90.21 -51.53
C VAL A 35 -19.01 89.59 -51.35
N ASN A 36 -19.38 88.74 -52.30
CA ASN A 36 -20.66 88.03 -52.23
C ASN A 36 -20.75 87.17 -50.95
N HIS A 37 -21.94 87.10 -50.33
CA HIS A 37 -22.18 86.38 -49.08
C HIS A 37 -21.68 84.93 -49.11
N PHE A 38 -21.83 84.22 -50.23
CA PHE A 38 -21.37 82.83 -50.34
C PHE A 38 -19.84 82.65 -50.27
N PHE A 39 -19.04 83.72 -50.45
CA PHE A 39 -17.59 83.66 -50.25
C PHE A 39 -17.15 83.92 -48.81
N LYS A 40 -17.99 84.51 -47.96
CA LYS A 40 -17.59 84.91 -46.60
C LYS A 40 -17.14 83.73 -45.75
N CYS A 41 -17.91 82.65 -45.76
CA CYS A 41 -17.55 81.40 -45.08
C CYS A 41 -16.27 80.76 -45.65
N PRO A 42 -16.15 80.48 -46.97
CA PRO A 42 -14.92 79.97 -47.55
C PRO A 42 -13.67 80.82 -47.29
N LEU A 43 -13.78 82.15 -47.36
CA LEU A 43 -12.65 83.04 -47.09
C LEU A 43 -12.19 82.94 -45.64
N VAL A 44 -13.10 82.86 -44.68
CA VAL A 44 -12.72 82.63 -43.28
C VAL A 44 -12.18 81.21 -43.08
N GLY A 45 -12.86 80.20 -43.64
CA GLY A 45 -12.62 78.78 -43.36
C GLY A 45 -11.38 78.21 -44.04
N MET A 46 -11.03 78.71 -45.22
CA MET A 46 -9.90 78.20 -46.01
C MET A 46 -8.68 79.12 -45.97
N CYS A 47 -8.88 80.44 -45.81
CA CYS A 47 -7.76 81.38 -45.80
C CYS A 47 -7.22 81.67 -44.39
N LEU A 48 -7.98 81.37 -43.32
CA LEU A 48 -7.57 81.59 -41.93
C LEU A 48 -7.54 80.28 -41.12
N THR A 49 -6.45 80.04 -40.41
CA THR A 49 -6.37 78.90 -39.49
C THR A 49 -7.23 79.15 -38.25
N GLN A 50 -7.60 78.08 -37.54
CA GLN A 50 -8.39 78.19 -36.31
C GLN A 50 -7.68 79.04 -35.23
N ASP A 51 -6.35 78.97 -35.15
CA ASP A 51 -5.56 79.78 -34.23
C ASP A 51 -5.56 81.26 -34.63
N GLU A 52 -5.47 81.56 -35.93
CA GLU A 52 -5.59 82.93 -36.45
C GLU A 52 -6.98 83.51 -36.13
N GLN A 53 -8.05 82.73 -36.35
CA GLN A 53 -9.42 83.12 -36.00
C GLN A 53 -9.55 83.42 -34.50
N ARG A 54 -9.05 82.53 -33.64
CA ARG A 54 -9.05 82.71 -32.17
C ARG A 54 -8.28 83.97 -31.77
N GLN A 55 -7.11 84.21 -32.33
CA GLN A 55 -6.30 85.38 -32.02
C GLN A 55 -6.98 86.69 -32.46
N LEU A 56 -7.62 86.72 -33.62
CA LEU A 56 -8.35 87.89 -34.10
C LEU A 56 -9.53 88.22 -33.17
N LEU A 57 -10.36 87.24 -32.84
CA LEU A 57 -11.49 87.40 -31.92
C LEU A 57 -11.06 87.86 -30.52
N LYS A 58 -9.96 87.30 -30.00
CA LYS A 58 -9.38 87.72 -28.71
C LYS A 58 -8.93 89.18 -28.76
N LYS A 59 -8.25 89.60 -29.84
CA LYS A 59 -7.74 90.97 -29.98
C LYS A 59 -8.85 92.01 -30.20
N THR A 60 -10.02 91.60 -30.71
CA THR A 60 -11.19 92.47 -30.87
C THR A 60 -12.16 92.41 -29.69
N ARG A 61 -11.92 91.55 -28.70
CA ARG A 61 -12.77 91.32 -27.53
C ARG A 61 -14.16 90.76 -27.89
N VAL A 62 -14.21 89.87 -28.90
CA VAL A 62 -15.44 89.18 -29.37
C VAL A 62 -15.40 87.67 -29.04
N LEU A 63 -14.25 87.18 -28.52
CA LEU A 63 -14.10 85.79 -28.08
C LEU A 63 -14.69 85.60 -26.68
N ASP A 64 -15.62 84.68 -26.54
CA ASP A 64 -16.25 84.32 -25.26
C ASP A 64 -15.64 83.03 -24.67
N LYS A 65 -15.78 82.88 -23.35
CA LYS A 65 -15.32 81.68 -22.65
C LYS A 65 -16.26 80.52 -22.98
N GLY A 66 -15.73 79.55 -23.74
CA GLY A 66 -16.49 78.36 -24.14
C GLY A 66 -16.79 78.29 -25.64
N ASP A 67 -16.45 79.33 -26.42
CA ASP A 67 -16.62 79.32 -27.88
C ASP A 67 -15.97 78.08 -28.51
N SER A 68 -16.79 77.28 -29.19
CA SER A 68 -16.36 76.15 -30.00
C SER A 68 -15.68 76.63 -31.28
N ALA A 69 -15.13 75.69 -32.05
CA ALA A 69 -14.57 75.98 -33.37
C ALA A 69 -15.61 76.63 -34.30
N TYR A 70 -16.86 76.18 -34.21
CA TYR A 70 -17.96 76.68 -35.03
C TYR A 70 -18.39 78.08 -34.59
N ASP A 71 -18.54 78.33 -33.29
CA ASP A 71 -18.97 79.64 -32.77
C ASP A 71 -17.96 80.74 -33.14
N MET A 72 -16.65 80.44 -33.07
CA MET A 72 -15.60 81.35 -33.53
C MET A 72 -15.72 81.63 -35.03
N HIS A 73 -15.92 80.59 -35.83
CA HIS A 73 -16.05 80.72 -37.28
C HIS A 73 -17.28 81.54 -37.67
N GLU A 74 -18.44 81.27 -37.05
CA GLU A 74 -19.69 81.99 -37.28
C GLU A 74 -19.55 83.49 -36.95
N LYS A 75 -18.98 83.83 -35.78
CA LYS A 75 -18.70 85.22 -35.40
C LYS A 75 -17.81 85.95 -36.42
N MET A 76 -16.81 85.25 -36.96
CA MET A 76 -15.93 85.79 -38.00
C MET A 76 -16.71 86.04 -39.30
N VAL A 77 -17.51 85.08 -39.77
CA VAL A 77 -18.32 85.19 -40.99
C VAL A 77 -19.37 86.30 -40.86
N ALA A 78 -20.10 86.35 -39.75
CA ALA A 78 -21.08 87.39 -39.46
C ALA A 78 -20.46 88.79 -39.45
N SER A 79 -19.20 88.91 -38.98
CA SER A 79 -18.49 90.19 -39.02
C SER A 79 -18.19 90.67 -40.45
N LEU A 80 -18.23 89.80 -41.45
CA LEU A 80 -18.06 90.19 -42.86
C LEU A 80 -19.38 90.65 -43.52
N GLU A 81 -20.48 90.78 -42.78
CA GLU A 81 -21.71 91.42 -43.29
C GLU A 81 -21.57 92.93 -43.48
N SER A 82 -20.69 93.59 -42.73
CA SER A 82 -20.46 95.03 -42.83
C SER A 82 -19.04 95.42 -42.39
N GLU A 83 -18.65 96.66 -42.65
CA GLU A 83 -17.38 97.18 -42.15
C GLU A 83 -17.44 97.37 -40.63
N ASN A 84 -16.50 96.74 -39.92
CA ASN A 84 -16.35 96.86 -38.47
C ASN A 84 -14.89 96.61 -38.06
N ARG A 85 -14.61 96.64 -36.76
CA ARG A 85 -13.26 96.47 -36.22
C ARG A 85 -12.67 95.08 -36.53
N LEU A 86 -13.50 94.04 -36.53
CA LEU A 86 -13.06 92.68 -36.80
C LEU A 86 -12.84 92.46 -38.30
N SER A 87 -13.78 92.89 -39.15
CA SER A 87 -13.65 92.73 -40.61
C SER A 87 -12.47 93.51 -41.18
N ARG A 88 -12.14 94.70 -40.66
CA ARG A 88 -10.88 95.42 -41.01
C ARG A 88 -9.61 94.65 -40.62
N ARG A 89 -9.62 93.94 -39.50
CA ARG A 89 -8.46 93.12 -39.08
C ARG A 89 -8.36 91.83 -39.87
N ILE A 90 -9.48 91.25 -40.27
CA ILE A 90 -9.53 90.13 -41.22
C ILE A 90 -8.95 90.58 -42.56
N ASP A 91 -9.40 91.73 -43.09
CA ASP A 91 -8.86 92.32 -44.33
C ASP A 91 -7.34 92.53 -44.26
N ALA A 92 -6.85 93.14 -43.18
CA ALA A 92 -5.42 93.36 -42.99
C ALA A 92 -4.61 92.05 -42.90
N LEU A 93 -5.18 90.99 -42.31
CA LEU A 93 -4.51 89.69 -42.24
C LEU A 93 -4.49 89.01 -43.61
N LEU A 94 -5.59 89.03 -44.35
CA LEU A 94 -5.69 88.46 -45.70
C LEU A 94 -4.78 89.22 -46.68
N GLU A 95 -4.75 90.55 -46.60
CA GLU A 95 -3.79 91.38 -47.35
C GLU A 95 -2.34 91.01 -47.02
N ARG A 96 -2.02 90.79 -45.74
CA ARG A 96 -0.67 90.36 -45.36
C ARG A 96 -0.29 88.98 -45.91
N LYS A 97 -1.25 88.06 -45.99
CA LYS A 97 -1.01 86.68 -46.48
C LYS A 97 -0.96 86.60 -47.99
N PHE A 98 -1.82 87.35 -48.69
CA PHE A 98 -2.09 87.15 -50.11
C PHE A 98 -2.00 88.42 -50.96
N GLY A 99 -1.75 89.59 -50.35
CA GLY A 99 -1.74 90.89 -51.04
C GLY A 99 -0.72 91.00 -52.16
N ARG A 100 0.46 90.37 -52.02
CA ARG A 100 1.46 90.32 -53.10
C ARG A 100 0.92 89.62 -54.34
N SER A 101 0.35 88.43 -54.15
CA SER A 101 -0.29 87.68 -55.24
C SER A 101 -1.46 88.47 -55.83
N MET A 102 -2.25 89.15 -54.99
CA MET A 102 -3.34 89.98 -55.48
C MET A 102 -2.85 91.13 -56.37
N GLN A 103 -1.73 91.78 -56.02
CA GLN A 103 -1.14 92.87 -56.81
C GLN A 103 -0.68 92.39 -58.19
N ASP A 104 -0.10 91.19 -58.27
CA ASP A 104 0.34 90.60 -59.54
C ASP A 104 -0.83 90.39 -60.53
N PHE A 105 -2.03 90.13 -60.01
CA PHE A 105 -3.22 89.85 -60.80
C PHE A 105 -4.23 90.99 -60.88
N LEU A 106 -4.08 92.09 -60.14
CA LEU A 106 -5.09 93.16 -60.05
C LEU A 106 -5.37 93.86 -61.40
N SER A 107 -4.35 93.96 -62.25
CA SER A 107 -4.45 94.50 -63.62
C SER A 107 -4.77 93.43 -64.66
N SER A 108 -4.92 92.16 -64.24
CA SER A 108 -5.17 91.04 -65.14
C SER A 108 -6.65 90.92 -65.50
N GLY A 109 -6.93 90.41 -66.70
CA GLY A 109 -8.29 90.09 -67.12
C GLY A 109 -8.89 88.90 -66.36
N ALA A 110 -10.21 88.76 -66.43
CA ALA A 110 -10.96 87.68 -65.79
C ALA A 110 -10.39 86.28 -66.08
N ASP A 111 -9.98 86.02 -67.33
CA ASP A 111 -9.46 84.72 -67.76
C ASP A 111 -8.15 84.34 -67.05
N ALA A 112 -7.25 85.30 -66.87
CA ALA A 112 -5.98 85.09 -66.19
C ALA A 112 -6.19 84.80 -64.69
N VAL A 113 -7.12 85.50 -64.04
CA VAL A 113 -7.48 85.25 -62.64
C VAL A 113 -8.13 83.87 -62.48
N MET A 114 -9.01 83.49 -63.39
CA MET A 114 -9.63 82.16 -63.38
C MET A 114 -8.62 81.04 -63.63
N ALA A 115 -7.65 81.24 -64.54
CA ALA A 115 -6.56 80.29 -64.77
C ALA A 115 -5.70 80.12 -63.51
N HIS A 116 -5.35 81.23 -62.85
CA HIS A 116 -4.61 81.18 -61.59
C HIS A 116 -5.38 80.44 -60.49
N PHE A 117 -6.69 80.69 -60.36
CA PHE A 117 -7.54 79.95 -59.42
C PHE A 117 -7.55 78.44 -59.70
N LYS A 118 -7.65 78.02 -60.98
CA LYS A 118 -7.61 76.60 -61.36
C LYS A 118 -6.28 75.94 -60.99
N ILE A 119 -5.16 76.61 -61.25
CA ILE A 119 -3.83 76.12 -60.83
C ILE A 119 -3.74 76.00 -59.31
N ALA A 120 -4.26 76.98 -58.55
CA ALA A 120 -4.28 76.93 -57.10
C ALA A 120 -5.17 75.80 -56.55
N LEU A 121 -6.28 75.49 -57.23
CA LEU A 121 -7.16 74.37 -56.89
C LEU A 121 -6.46 73.01 -57.13
N GLU A 122 -5.83 72.84 -58.30
CA GLU A 122 -5.14 71.59 -58.67
C GLU A 122 -3.90 71.31 -57.82
N SER A 123 -3.17 72.36 -57.42
CA SER A 123 -2.02 72.24 -56.52
C SER A 123 -2.39 72.05 -55.05
N GLY A 124 -3.66 72.27 -54.68
CA GLY A 124 -4.14 72.22 -53.29
C GLY A 124 -3.86 73.51 -52.49
N GLU A 125 -3.14 74.49 -53.04
CA GLU A 125 -2.86 75.78 -52.41
C GLU A 125 -3.97 76.82 -52.67
N ILE A 126 -5.22 76.42 -52.44
CA ILE A 126 -6.41 77.17 -52.87
C ILE A 126 -6.60 78.54 -52.19
N ALA A 127 -6.05 78.75 -51.00
CA ALA A 127 -6.34 79.94 -50.18
C ALA A 127 -6.02 81.27 -50.87
N GLY A 128 -4.88 81.35 -51.57
CA GLY A 128 -4.48 82.55 -52.31
C GLY A 128 -5.32 82.75 -53.58
N GLY A 129 -5.53 81.69 -54.35
CA GLY A 129 -6.38 81.72 -55.55
C GLY A 129 -7.82 82.11 -55.24
N LEU A 130 -8.39 81.58 -54.14
CA LEU A 130 -9.72 81.93 -53.65
C LEU A 130 -9.79 83.40 -53.23
N TRP A 131 -8.80 83.90 -52.47
CA TRP A 131 -8.76 85.32 -52.07
C TRP A 131 -8.74 86.24 -53.30
N ASN A 132 -7.87 85.95 -54.26
CA ASN A 132 -7.77 86.70 -55.51
C ASN A 132 -9.10 86.69 -56.26
N ALA A 133 -9.65 85.50 -56.52
CA ALA A 133 -10.90 85.37 -57.27
C ALA A 133 -12.13 85.93 -56.53
N ALA A 134 -12.21 85.86 -55.21
CA ALA A 134 -13.35 86.41 -54.47
C ALA A 134 -13.33 87.93 -54.36
N THR A 135 -12.16 88.56 -54.49
CA THR A 135 -11.99 90.02 -54.32
C THR A 135 -11.67 90.77 -55.61
N HIS A 136 -11.53 90.08 -56.74
CA HIS A 136 -11.19 90.70 -58.02
C HIS A 136 -12.37 91.46 -58.64
N PRO A 137 -12.22 92.74 -59.01
CA PRO A 137 -13.33 93.56 -59.53
C PRO A 137 -13.78 93.13 -60.94
N ALA A 138 -12.90 92.53 -61.74
CA ALA A 138 -13.20 92.16 -63.13
C ALA A 138 -13.97 90.82 -63.28
N LEU A 139 -14.24 90.08 -62.21
CA LEU A 139 -14.92 88.79 -62.31
C LEU A 139 -16.44 88.95 -62.34
N SER A 140 -17.05 88.28 -63.33
CA SER A 140 -18.50 88.27 -63.50
C SER A 140 -19.20 87.40 -62.45
N ALA A 141 -20.52 87.54 -62.33
CA ALA A 141 -21.33 86.65 -61.50
C ALA A 141 -21.21 85.17 -61.91
N GLN A 142 -20.98 84.87 -63.20
CA GLN A 142 -20.75 83.50 -63.68
C GLN A 142 -19.42 82.96 -63.17
N ASN A 143 -18.35 83.76 -63.22
CA ASN A 143 -17.04 83.38 -62.71
C ASN A 143 -17.09 83.12 -61.20
N HIS A 144 -17.77 83.99 -60.44
CA HIS A 144 -17.97 83.78 -59.01
C HIS A 144 -18.71 82.48 -58.69
N ARG A 145 -19.72 82.09 -59.48
CA ARG A 145 -20.42 80.81 -59.33
C ARG A 145 -19.50 79.62 -59.60
N GLU A 146 -18.66 79.69 -60.62
CA GLU A 146 -17.68 78.62 -60.93
C GLU A 146 -16.67 78.45 -59.79
N VAL A 147 -16.07 79.55 -59.32
CA VAL A 147 -15.11 79.55 -58.20
C VAL A 147 -15.77 78.97 -56.94
N PHE A 148 -16.96 79.46 -56.58
CA PHE A 148 -17.69 78.96 -55.42
C PHE A 148 -18.05 77.48 -55.56
N GLY A 149 -18.53 77.03 -56.72
CA GLY A 149 -18.88 75.62 -56.95
C GLY A 149 -17.69 74.68 -56.72
N ASN A 150 -16.52 75.03 -57.24
CA ASN A 150 -15.29 74.25 -57.03
C ASN A 150 -14.87 74.22 -55.56
N VAL A 151 -14.87 75.37 -54.90
CA VAL A 151 -14.53 75.52 -53.47
C VAL A 151 -15.51 74.76 -52.58
N HIS A 152 -16.80 74.87 -52.87
CA HIS A 152 -17.86 74.18 -52.16
C HIS A 152 -17.67 72.66 -52.20
N MET A 153 -17.39 72.11 -53.38
CA MET A 153 -17.14 70.69 -53.53
C MET A 153 -15.82 70.27 -52.86
N ALA A 154 -14.74 71.07 -52.96
CA ALA A 154 -13.49 70.82 -52.25
C ALA A 154 -13.67 70.71 -50.73
N MET A 155 -14.51 71.56 -50.13
CA MET A 155 -14.88 71.47 -48.72
C MET A 155 -15.68 70.18 -48.42
N HIS A 156 -16.60 69.78 -49.30
CA HIS A 156 -17.33 68.51 -49.17
C HIS A 156 -16.41 67.29 -49.17
N TRP A 157 -15.47 67.20 -50.11
CA TRP A 157 -14.51 66.10 -50.16
C TRP A 157 -13.60 66.08 -48.93
N THR A 158 -13.10 67.24 -48.50
CA THR A 158 -12.30 67.34 -47.26
C THR A 158 -13.08 66.81 -46.05
N ALA A 159 -14.37 67.12 -45.95
CA ALA A 159 -15.23 66.62 -44.88
C ALA A 159 -15.43 65.10 -44.97
N GLU A 160 -15.67 64.57 -46.18
CA GLU A 160 -15.80 63.13 -46.41
C GLU A 160 -14.52 62.37 -46.04
N GLU A 161 -13.37 62.81 -46.52
CA GLU A 161 -12.07 62.23 -46.21
C GLU A 161 -11.81 62.24 -44.70
N ARG A 162 -12.11 63.35 -44.02
CA ARG A 162 -12.03 63.44 -42.55
C ARG A 162 -12.90 62.40 -41.87
N LEU A 163 -14.14 62.19 -42.33
CA LEU A 163 -15.03 61.18 -41.78
C LEU A 163 -14.50 59.77 -42.03
N GLN A 164 -13.98 59.48 -43.23
CA GLN A 164 -13.36 58.19 -43.55
C GLN A 164 -12.14 57.92 -42.66
N LEU A 165 -11.25 58.89 -42.49
CA LEU A 165 -10.09 58.80 -41.59
C LEU A 165 -10.54 58.58 -40.14
N THR A 166 -11.56 59.30 -39.68
CA THR A 166 -12.12 59.13 -38.33
C THR A 166 -12.66 57.72 -38.12
N ARG A 167 -13.34 57.12 -39.11
CA ARG A 167 -13.82 55.73 -39.05
C ARG A 167 -12.65 54.73 -39.01
N ARG A 168 -11.62 54.92 -39.85
CA ARG A 168 -10.42 54.08 -39.87
C ARG A 168 -9.68 54.13 -38.53
N LEU A 169 -9.46 55.32 -37.99
CA LEU A 169 -8.87 55.51 -36.66
C LEU A 169 -9.71 54.86 -35.56
N GLY A 170 -11.03 54.96 -35.63
CA GLY A 170 -11.94 54.28 -34.70
C GLY A 170 -11.82 52.75 -34.78
N GLY A 171 -11.69 52.20 -35.99
CA GLY A 171 -11.43 50.77 -36.22
C GLY A 171 -10.10 50.32 -35.61
N GLN A 172 -9.01 51.02 -35.93
CA GLN A 172 -7.67 50.72 -35.41
C GLN A 172 -7.60 50.81 -33.88
N LYS A 173 -8.28 51.78 -33.27
CA LYS A 173 -8.35 51.88 -31.80
C LYS A 173 -9.04 50.67 -31.17
N ARG A 174 -10.12 50.16 -31.77
CA ARG A 174 -10.80 48.95 -31.27
C ARG A 174 -9.94 47.71 -31.43
N GLU A 175 -9.27 47.56 -32.57
CA GLU A 175 -8.33 46.46 -32.81
C GLU A 175 -7.17 46.47 -31.82
N LEU A 176 -6.59 47.64 -31.52
CA LEU A 176 -5.55 47.77 -30.51
C LEU A 176 -6.01 47.32 -29.12
N VAL A 177 -7.25 47.66 -28.71
CA VAL A 177 -7.81 47.18 -27.44
C VAL A 177 -7.95 45.66 -27.44
N GLN A 178 -8.50 45.07 -28.52
CA GLN A 178 -8.66 43.62 -28.65
C GLN A 178 -7.32 42.88 -28.60
N LEU A 179 -6.32 43.35 -29.35
CA LEU A 179 -4.97 42.78 -29.33
C LEU A 179 -4.32 42.89 -27.95
N HIS A 180 -4.55 43.99 -27.23
CA HIS A 180 -4.03 44.16 -25.89
C HIS A 180 -4.68 43.18 -24.89
N GLU A 181 -5.99 42.95 -24.98
CA GLU A 181 -6.70 41.95 -24.18
C GLU A 181 -6.27 40.53 -24.52
N GLN A 182 -6.09 40.20 -25.80
CA GLN A 182 -5.57 38.92 -26.24
C GLN A 182 -4.16 38.68 -25.68
N ARG A 183 -3.27 39.68 -25.78
CA ARG A 183 -1.91 39.59 -25.21
C ARG A 183 -1.93 39.33 -23.70
N LYS A 184 -2.86 39.95 -22.96
CA LYS A 184 -3.06 39.69 -21.52
C LYS A 184 -3.50 38.24 -21.27
N ARG A 185 -4.45 37.73 -22.05
CA ARG A 185 -4.90 36.31 -21.97
C ARG A 185 -3.75 35.36 -22.26
N ASP A 186 -3.00 35.58 -23.34
CA ASP A 186 -1.86 34.74 -23.71
C ASP A 186 -0.74 34.77 -22.67
N ALA A 187 -0.53 35.91 -21.99
CA ALA A 187 0.40 36.00 -20.87
C ALA A 187 -0.09 35.21 -19.64
N GLY A 188 -1.40 35.12 -19.41
CA GLY A 188 -2.00 34.25 -18.40
C GLY A 188 -1.77 32.78 -18.72
N VAL A 189 -2.10 32.36 -19.95
CA VAL A 189 -1.89 30.99 -20.45
C VAL A 189 -0.42 30.59 -20.35
N ARG A 190 0.51 31.44 -20.82
CA ARG A 190 1.95 31.19 -20.72
C ARG A 190 2.43 30.99 -19.28
N ARG A 191 1.94 31.77 -18.32
CA ARG A 191 2.27 31.60 -16.90
C ARG A 191 1.75 30.27 -16.34
N SER A 192 0.53 29.88 -16.71
CA SER A 192 -0.05 28.59 -16.32
C SER A 192 0.77 27.42 -16.89
N LEU A 193 1.07 27.45 -18.19
CA LEU A 193 1.90 26.41 -18.84
C LEU A 193 3.28 26.32 -18.20
N LYS A 194 3.92 27.45 -17.89
CA LYS A 194 5.23 27.45 -17.21
C LYS A 194 5.15 26.75 -15.86
N LYS A 195 4.13 27.02 -15.05
CA LYS A 195 3.92 26.36 -13.76
C LYS A 195 3.71 24.85 -13.93
N THR A 196 2.90 24.43 -14.91
CA THR A 196 2.69 23.01 -15.20
C THR A 196 3.99 22.31 -15.63
N ILE A 197 4.80 22.96 -16.46
CA ILE A 197 6.11 22.44 -16.87
C ILE A 197 7.03 22.27 -15.66
N GLU A 198 7.09 23.26 -14.77
CA GLU A 198 7.89 23.18 -13.54
C GLU A 198 7.42 22.03 -12.63
N THR A 199 6.10 21.85 -12.43
CA THR A 199 5.55 20.72 -11.67
C THR A 199 5.90 19.38 -12.30
N LEU A 200 5.70 19.23 -13.61
CA LEU A 200 6.03 17.99 -14.32
C LEU A 200 7.53 17.67 -14.27
N GLN A 201 8.39 18.68 -14.29
CA GLN A 201 9.83 18.49 -14.11
C GLN A 201 10.18 17.97 -12.71
N GLN A 202 9.52 18.49 -11.66
CA GLN A 202 9.69 18.01 -10.29
C GLN A 202 9.19 16.57 -10.13
N GLU A 203 8.01 16.25 -10.66
CA GLU A 203 7.46 14.88 -10.65
C GLU A 203 8.37 13.90 -11.39
N LYS A 204 8.86 14.29 -12.58
CA LYS A 204 9.83 13.51 -13.35
C LYS A 204 11.09 13.23 -12.53
N ALA A 205 11.66 14.25 -11.88
CA ALA A 205 12.85 14.08 -11.04
C ALA A 205 12.58 13.15 -9.84
N ALA A 206 11.43 13.28 -9.18
CA ALA A 206 11.03 12.41 -8.08
C ALA A 206 10.85 10.95 -8.51
N LEU A 207 10.18 10.71 -9.64
CA LEU A 207 10.01 9.38 -10.22
C LEU A 207 11.35 8.77 -10.63
N GLN A 208 12.24 9.54 -11.23
CA GLN A 208 13.61 9.09 -11.55
C GLN A 208 14.41 8.72 -10.29
N GLY A 209 14.25 9.48 -9.20
CA GLY A 209 14.85 9.15 -7.91
C GLY A 209 14.33 7.82 -7.36
N ARG A 210 13.01 7.63 -7.34
CA ARG A 210 12.36 6.38 -6.89
C ARG A 210 12.77 5.17 -7.73
N LEU A 211 12.86 5.34 -9.05
CA LEU A 211 13.30 4.29 -9.95
C LEU A 211 14.73 3.84 -9.62
N ARG A 212 15.67 4.78 -9.43
CA ARG A 212 17.05 4.47 -9.03
C ARG A 212 17.13 3.74 -7.69
N THR A 213 16.32 4.16 -6.70
CA THR A 213 16.25 3.46 -5.40
C THR A 213 15.72 2.04 -5.56
N ALA A 214 14.65 1.85 -6.34
CA ALA A 214 14.10 0.53 -6.60
C ALA A 214 15.08 -0.37 -7.38
N GLU A 215 15.80 0.18 -8.36
CA GLU A 215 16.83 -0.53 -9.12
C GLU A 215 17.98 -1.00 -8.22
N THR A 216 18.51 -0.11 -7.38
CA THR A 216 19.58 -0.45 -6.42
C THR A 216 19.12 -1.46 -5.37
N GLU A 217 17.89 -1.36 -4.87
CA GLU A 217 17.31 -2.37 -3.97
C GLU A 217 17.15 -3.72 -4.67
N ASN A 218 16.71 -3.74 -5.94
CA ASN A 218 16.60 -4.96 -6.73
C ASN A 218 17.98 -5.60 -6.96
N GLU A 219 19.00 -4.82 -7.28
CA GLU A 219 20.38 -5.29 -7.43
C GLU A 219 20.92 -5.86 -6.11
N ASN A 220 20.67 -5.19 -4.98
CA ASN A 220 21.05 -5.68 -3.66
C ASN A 220 20.36 -7.00 -3.31
N LEU A 221 19.05 -7.12 -3.56
CA LEU A 221 18.30 -8.36 -3.35
C LEU A 221 18.81 -9.49 -4.24
N ARG A 222 19.11 -9.19 -5.52
CA ARG A 222 19.73 -10.15 -6.44
C ARG A 222 21.09 -10.61 -5.93
N HIS A 223 21.93 -9.70 -5.42
CA HIS A 223 23.21 -10.06 -4.81
C HIS A 223 23.05 -10.90 -3.54
N GLN A 224 22.08 -10.60 -2.68
CA GLN A 224 21.79 -11.40 -1.48
C GLN A 224 21.31 -12.82 -1.82
N LEU A 225 20.46 -12.93 -2.85
CA LEU A 225 19.96 -14.22 -3.36
C LEU A 225 21.06 -15.02 -4.08
N ALA A 226 21.98 -14.37 -4.79
CA ALA A 226 23.09 -15.02 -5.46
C ALA A 226 24.24 -15.38 -4.50
N GLY A 227 24.45 -14.59 -3.44
CA GLY A 227 25.53 -14.78 -2.46
C GLY A 227 25.16 -15.71 -1.30
N SER A 228 23.87 -15.97 -1.07
CA SER A 228 23.46 -17.00 -0.12
C SER A 228 23.50 -18.36 -0.78
N ASP A 229 24.25 -19.27 -0.17
CA ASP A 229 24.29 -20.70 -0.45
C ASP A 229 22.96 -21.40 -0.06
N HIS A 230 21.84 -20.69 -0.19
CA HIS A 230 20.50 -21.13 0.18
C HIS A 230 20.09 -22.38 -0.60
N PHE A 231 20.50 -22.51 -1.86
CA PHE A 231 20.26 -23.75 -2.61
C PHE A 231 21.01 -24.95 -2.01
N SER A 232 22.27 -24.77 -1.61
CA SER A 232 23.07 -25.79 -0.92
C SER A 232 22.49 -26.14 0.46
N LYS A 233 22.06 -25.12 1.22
CA LYS A 233 21.45 -25.31 2.55
C LYS A 233 20.06 -25.93 2.49
N ILE A 234 19.24 -25.59 1.50
CA ILE A 234 17.94 -26.22 1.26
C ILE A 234 18.14 -27.68 0.85
N ALA A 235 19.05 -27.97 -0.08
CA ALA A 235 19.36 -29.35 -0.48
C ALA A 235 19.87 -30.19 0.71
N ALA A 236 20.73 -29.64 1.57
CA ALA A 236 21.21 -30.30 2.78
C ALA A 236 20.08 -30.59 3.78
N LEU A 237 19.18 -29.63 4.00
CA LEU A 237 18.02 -29.79 4.87
C LEU A 237 16.99 -30.78 4.31
N GLU A 238 16.79 -30.82 2.99
CA GLU A 238 15.95 -31.81 2.32
C GLU A 238 16.50 -33.22 2.48
N GLN A 239 17.81 -33.40 2.31
CA GLN A 239 18.49 -34.68 2.53
C GLN A 239 18.39 -35.13 3.99
N GLU A 240 18.59 -34.23 4.95
CA GLU A 240 18.44 -34.53 6.38
C GLU A 240 17.00 -34.93 6.73
N ASN A 241 15.99 -34.24 6.15
CA ASN A 241 14.59 -34.60 6.34
C ASN A 241 14.25 -35.98 5.78
N GLN A 242 14.75 -36.31 4.59
CA GLN A 242 14.55 -37.64 4.00
C GLN A 242 15.17 -38.73 4.87
N SER A 243 16.38 -38.50 5.40
CA SER A 243 17.04 -39.45 6.31
C SER A 243 16.24 -39.65 7.61
N LYS A 244 15.75 -38.57 8.23
CA LYS A 244 14.92 -38.65 9.45
C LYS A 244 13.56 -39.28 9.21
N GLN A 245 12.99 -39.13 8.02
CA GLN A 245 11.75 -39.80 7.64
C GLN A 245 11.96 -41.31 7.49
N ALA A 246 13.05 -41.73 6.85
CA ALA A 246 13.42 -43.14 6.74
C ALA A 246 13.67 -43.78 8.12
N GLU A 247 14.39 -43.08 9.01
CA GLU A 247 14.64 -43.54 10.37
C GLU A 247 13.35 -43.65 11.20
N ASN A 248 12.43 -42.68 11.07
CA ASN A 248 11.12 -42.76 11.72
C ASN A 248 10.30 -43.95 11.23
N GLU A 249 10.33 -44.24 9.93
CA GLU A 249 9.61 -45.38 9.38
C GLU A 249 10.19 -46.70 9.88
N GLN A 250 11.52 -46.80 9.97
CA GLN A 250 12.20 -47.94 10.57
C GLN A 250 11.82 -48.12 12.04
N PHE A 251 11.78 -47.05 12.83
CA PHE A 251 11.33 -47.13 14.23
C PHE A 251 9.85 -47.53 14.36
N ARG A 252 8.99 -47.07 13.44
CA ARG A 252 7.58 -47.49 13.42
C ARG A 252 7.43 -48.98 13.13
N GLN A 253 8.20 -49.52 12.20
CA GLN A 253 8.23 -50.96 11.90
C GLN A 253 8.70 -51.76 13.11
N GLN A 254 9.83 -51.38 13.72
CA GLN A 254 10.32 -52.03 14.94
C GLN A 254 9.30 -51.98 16.09
N LEU A 255 8.59 -50.86 16.25
CA LEU A 255 7.55 -50.74 17.27
C LEU A 255 6.35 -51.65 16.98
N ALA A 256 5.98 -51.83 15.71
CA ALA A 256 4.92 -52.75 15.32
C ALA A 256 5.31 -54.21 15.61
N GLU A 257 6.51 -54.62 15.21
CA GLU A 257 7.05 -55.97 15.48
C GLU A 257 7.16 -56.25 16.99
N ALA A 258 7.64 -55.28 17.76
CA ALA A 258 7.73 -55.39 19.22
C ALA A 258 6.34 -55.55 19.86
N ARG A 259 5.32 -54.83 19.38
CA ARG A 259 3.94 -54.94 19.86
C ARG A 259 3.33 -56.31 19.55
N GLU A 260 3.57 -56.83 18.34
CA GLU A 260 3.12 -58.18 17.97
C GLU A 260 3.78 -59.25 18.84
N THR A 261 5.11 -59.16 19.01
CA THR A 261 5.88 -60.05 19.89
C THR A 261 5.38 -59.99 21.33
N LEU A 262 5.12 -58.79 21.85
CA LEU A 262 4.55 -58.62 23.19
C LEU A 262 3.16 -59.28 23.30
N GLY A 263 2.31 -59.12 22.29
CA GLY A 263 0.99 -59.75 22.22
C GLY A 263 1.06 -61.27 22.26
N THR A 264 1.96 -61.88 21.47
CA THR A 264 2.15 -63.34 21.45
C THR A 264 2.69 -63.85 22.79
N LEU A 265 3.66 -63.15 23.39
CA LEU A 265 4.21 -63.50 24.70
C LEU A 265 3.16 -63.37 25.80
N MET A 266 2.34 -62.33 25.79
CA MET A 266 1.22 -62.17 26.73
C MET A 266 0.20 -63.30 26.63
N ALA A 267 -0.18 -63.69 25.40
CA ALA A 267 -1.09 -64.81 25.17
C ALA A 267 -0.49 -66.13 25.70
N ARG A 268 0.81 -66.35 25.47
CA ARG A 268 1.53 -67.53 25.99
C ARG A 268 1.60 -67.52 27.51
N ASN A 269 1.87 -66.37 28.13
CA ASN A 269 1.90 -66.21 29.59
C ASN A 269 0.53 -66.49 30.22
N ARG A 270 -0.55 -66.03 29.60
CA ARG A 270 -1.92 -66.33 30.03
C ARG A 270 -2.20 -67.83 29.97
N LYS A 271 -1.85 -68.48 28.86
CA LYS A 271 -2.03 -69.94 28.70
C LYS A 271 -1.25 -70.74 29.74
N LEU A 272 0.00 -70.37 30.02
CA LEU A 272 0.83 -70.99 31.07
C LEU A 272 0.27 -70.75 32.47
N SER A 273 -0.23 -69.55 32.74
CA SER A 273 -0.88 -69.21 34.01
C SER A 273 -2.14 -70.07 34.24
N ASP A 274 -2.97 -70.25 33.21
CA ASP A 274 -4.16 -71.12 33.27
C ASP A 274 -3.76 -72.61 33.48
N GLN A 275 -2.68 -73.07 32.85
CA GLN A 275 -2.16 -74.41 33.08
C GLN A 275 -1.67 -74.60 34.52
N MET A 276 -0.95 -73.63 35.08
CA MET A 276 -0.52 -73.67 36.49
C MET A 276 -1.71 -73.64 37.45
N ALA A 277 -2.76 -72.87 37.16
CA ALA A 277 -3.98 -72.85 37.96
C ALA A 277 -4.65 -74.24 37.99
N ARG A 278 -4.82 -74.88 36.81
CA ARG A 278 -5.35 -76.26 36.72
C ARG A 278 -4.49 -77.28 37.47
N GLN A 279 -3.17 -77.17 37.40
CA GLN A 279 -2.26 -78.08 38.10
C GLN A 279 -2.30 -77.90 39.62
N ARG A 280 -2.54 -76.67 40.11
CA ARG A 280 -2.74 -76.40 41.54
C ARG A 280 -4.06 -76.98 42.04
N GLU A 281 -5.13 -76.91 41.25
CA GLU A 281 -6.42 -77.53 41.56
C GLU A 281 -6.30 -79.06 41.70
N LEU A 282 -5.66 -79.72 40.72
CA LEU A 282 -5.41 -81.16 40.77
C LEU A 282 -4.60 -81.57 42.01
N ASN A 283 -3.54 -80.83 42.34
CA ASN A 283 -2.72 -81.12 43.52
C ASN A 283 -3.49 -80.89 44.83
N ARG A 284 -4.43 -79.95 44.86
CA ARG A 284 -5.30 -79.72 46.02
C ARG A 284 -6.23 -80.92 46.23
N HIS A 285 -6.82 -81.45 45.17
CA HIS A 285 -7.65 -82.66 45.21
C HIS A 285 -6.86 -83.87 45.72
N PHE A 286 -5.66 -84.11 45.16
CA PHE A 286 -4.80 -85.22 45.56
C PHE A 286 -4.35 -85.14 47.04
N ARG A 287 -4.06 -83.93 47.54
CA ARG A 287 -3.71 -83.71 48.96
C ARG A 287 -4.89 -83.92 49.91
N GLN A 288 -6.11 -83.70 49.44
CA GLN A 288 -7.32 -83.87 50.23
C GLN A 288 -7.66 -85.36 50.36
N GLU A 289 -7.55 -86.13 49.28
CA GLU A 289 -7.65 -87.60 49.29
C GLU A 289 -6.57 -88.25 50.17
N SER A 290 -5.32 -87.76 50.08
CA SER A 290 -4.21 -88.26 50.91
C SER A 290 -4.38 -87.98 52.42
N ARG A 291 -5.15 -86.95 52.81
CA ARG A 291 -5.41 -86.63 54.23
C ARG A 291 -6.46 -87.55 54.85
N VAL A 292 -7.42 -88.07 54.08
CA VAL A 292 -8.44 -89.01 54.55
C VAL A 292 -7.78 -90.36 54.88
N VAL A 293 -6.89 -90.85 54.00
CA VAL A 293 -6.15 -92.11 54.20
C VAL A 293 -5.18 -92.05 55.40
N ILE A 294 -4.54 -90.91 55.66
CA ILE A 294 -3.64 -90.74 56.82
C ILE A 294 -4.42 -90.56 58.13
N GLY A 295 -5.64 -90.01 58.09
CA GLY A 295 -6.51 -89.86 59.26
C GLY A 295 -7.07 -91.20 59.77
N GLU A 296 -7.40 -92.12 58.88
CA GLU A 296 -7.91 -93.46 59.22
C GLU A 296 -6.82 -94.39 59.78
N LEU A 297 -5.56 -94.22 59.36
CA LEU A 297 -4.42 -95.02 59.83
C LEU A 297 -3.90 -94.59 61.22
N ALA A 298 -4.10 -93.33 61.63
CA ALA A 298 -3.72 -92.82 62.95
C ALA A 298 -4.74 -93.14 64.06
N ALA A 299 -5.98 -93.52 63.72
CA ALA A 299 -7.03 -93.85 64.68
C ALA A 299 -6.95 -95.30 65.20
N MET A 300 -6.20 -96.19 64.53
CA MET A 300 -6.09 -97.62 64.87
C MET A 300 -5.02 -97.97 65.91
N ASN A 301 -4.28 -97.00 66.48
CA ASN A 301 -3.15 -97.28 67.38
C ASN A 301 -3.16 -96.41 68.65
N ARG A 302 -4.19 -96.57 69.50
CA ARG A 302 -4.14 -96.12 70.90
C ARG A 302 -3.78 -97.30 71.79
N CYS A 303 -2.53 -97.36 72.25
CA CYS A 303 -2.11 -98.33 73.27
C CYS A 303 -2.32 -97.74 74.67
N ASP A 304 -3.12 -98.44 75.47
CA ASP A 304 -3.38 -98.25 76.91
C ASP A 304 -2.31 -98.99 77.75
N ALA A 305 -2.15 -98.60 79.02
CA ALA A 305 -1.16 -98.97 80.03
C ALA A 305 -1.05 -100.48 80.37
N SER A 306 -1.67 -101.38 79.61
CA SER A 306 -1.50 -102.84 79.73
C SER A 306 -0.86 -103.50 78.48
N CYS A 307 -0.25 -102.72 77.58
CA CYS A 307 0.38 -103.23 76.35
C CYS A 307 1.73 -103.95 76.63
N PRO A 308 1.89 -105.25 76.30
CA PRO A 308 3.08 -106.05 76.66
C PRO A 308 4.32 -105.82 75.78
N ALA A 309 4.30 -104.86 74.84
CA ALA A 309 5.42 -104.53 73.94
C ALA A 309 6.30 -103.42 74.52
N PHE A 310 6.63 -103.51 75.80
CA PHE A 310 7.20 -102.42 76.61
C PHE A 310 8.70 -102.15 76.39
N ASP A 311 9.37 -102.87 75.48
CA ASP A 311 10.83 -102.76 75.31
C ASP A 311 11.25 -101.82 74.15
N LEU A 312 10.28 -101.11 73.54
CA LEU A 312 10.52 -100.08 72.51
C LEU A 312 10.02 -98.68 72.90
N CYS A 313 9.31 -98.54 74.04
CA CYS A 313 8.85 -97.26 74.60
C CYS A 313 9.99 -96.37 75.16
N ARG A 314 11.26 -96.75 74.94
CA ARG A 314 12.44 -96.00 75.38
C ARG A 314 13.58 -95.96 74.37
N LYS A 315 13.39 -96.48 73.15
CA LYS A 315 14.47 -96.49 72.15
C LYS A 315 14.61 -95.15 71.45
N ARG A 316 15.85 -94.76 71.19
CA ARG A 316 16.21 -93.53 70.47
C ARG A 316 16.51 -93.84 69.01
N VAL A 317 15.65 -93.36 68.11
CA VAL A 317 15.80 -93.53 66.66
C VAL A 317 16.50 -92.32 66.07
N LEU A 318 17.60 -92.54 65.37
CA LEU A 318 18.33 -91.51 64.64
C LEU A 318 18.09 -91.67 63.13
N ILE A 319 17.56 -90.63 62.48
CA ILE A 319 17.57 -90.56 61.01
C ILE A 319 18.78 -89.75 60.56
N VAL A 320 19.66 -90.38 59.78
CA VAL A 320 20.84 -89.72 59.20
C VAL A 320 20.56 -89.45 57.72
N GLY A 321 20.45 -88.18 57.39
CA GLY A 321 20.13 -87.64 56.08
C GLY A 321 18.66 -87.86 55.69
N GLY A 322 18.13 -86.99 54.83
CA GLY A 322 16.69 -86.87 54.61
C GLY A 322 16.31 -85.52 53.99
N ILE A 323 15.05 -85.40 53.53
CA ILE A 323 14.47 -84.11 53.15
C ILE A 323 14.19 -83.31 54.43
N THR A 324 14.91 -82.21 54.66
CA THR A 324 14.82 -81.40 55.89
C THR A 324 13.38 -80.97 56.24
N ARG A 325 12.55 -80.71 55.23
CA ARG A 325 11.13 -80.37 55.42
C ARG A 325 10.27 -81.50 56.03
N MET A 326 10.72 -82.75 55.96
CA MET A 326 10.00 -83.92 56.49
C MET A 326 10.37 -84.26 57.94
N GLU A 327 11.31 -83.54 58.55
CA GLU A 327 11.73 -83.76 59.95
C GLU A 327 10.53 -83.73 60.91
N SER A 328 9.64 -82.76 60.75
CA SER A 328 8.43 -82.63 61.59
C SER A 328 7.48 -83.82 61.47
N ALA A 329 7.44 -84.47 60.31
CA ALA A 329 6.59 -85.62 60.06
C ALA A 329 7.20 -86.91 60.62
N TYR A 330 8.53 -87.10 60.52
CA TYR A 330 9.21 -88.22 61.16
C TYR A 330 9.14 -88.14 62.68
N ARG A 331 9.32 -86.93 63.23
CA ARG A 331 9.21 -86.67 64.67
C ARG A 331 7.84 -87.10 65.20
N LYS A 332 6.75 -86.63 64.57
CA LYS A 332 5.39 -87.01 64.96
C LYS A 332 5.12 -88.51 64.88
N LEU A 333 5.69 -89.19 63.89
CA LEU A 333 5.53 -90.63 63.73
C LEU A 333 6.28 -91.42 64.81
N ILE A 334 7.55 -91.11 65.06
CA ILE A 334 8.40 -91.82 66.02
C ILE A 334 8.00 -91.52 67.47
N GLU A 335 7.76 -90.25 67.80
CA GLU A 335 7.28 -89.85 69.13
C GLU A 335 5.83 -90.32 69.36
N GLY A 336 5.01 -90.40 68.30
CA GLY A 336 3.66 -91.00 68.35
C GLY A 336 3.66 -92.49 68.67
N TYR A 337 4.74 -93.21 68.34
CA TYR A 337 4.97 -94.60 68.75
C TYR A 337 5.65 -94.72 70.13
N GLY A 338 5.90 -93.62 70.83
CA GLY A 338 6.52 -93.60 72.17
C GLY A 338 8.06 -93.65 72.18
N GLY A 339 8.72 -93.45 71.02
CA GLY A 339 10.18 -93.40 70.91
C GLY A 339 10.77 -91.99 71.01
N SER A 340 12.09 -91.86 71.19
CA SER A 340 12.79 -90.57 71.11
C SER A 340 13.42 -90.38 69.73
N PHE A 341 13.26 -89.20 69.13
CA PHE A 341 13.74 -88.92 67.78
C PHE A 341 14.90 -87.93 67.73
N ASP A 342 16.02 -88.35 67.14
CA ASP A 342 17.15 -87.48 66.76
C ASP A 342 17.26 -87.42 65.22
N TYR A 343 17.57 -86.24 64.68
CA TYR A 343 17.81 -86.04 63.24
C TYR A 343 19.22 -85.50 63.01
N HIS A 344 19.88 -85.99 61.96
CA HIS A 344 21.11 -85.40 61.43
C HIS A 344 20.96 -85.23 59.92
N ASP A 345 21.34 -84.07 59.40
CA ASP A 345 21.27 -83.71 57.97
C ASP A 345 22.20 -84.50 57.03
N GLY A 346 23.03 -85.40 57.55
CA GLY A 346 24.02 -86.16 56.78
C GLY A 346 25.18 -85.34 56.19
N TYR A 347 25.37 -84.07 56.58
CA TYR A 347 26.44 -83.20 56.05
C TYR A 347 27.69 -83.22 56.95
N VAL A 348 28.81 -83.79 56.48
CA VAL A 348 29.98 -84.12 57.32
C VAL A 348 31.23 -83.24 57.07
N LYS A 349 31.07 -82.00 56.59
CA LYS A 349 32.20 -81.10 56.25
C LYS A 349 33.02 -80.58 57.47
N ARG A 350 32.53 -80.70 58.71
CA ARG A 350 33.23 -80.25 59.95
C ARG A 350 33.75 -81.39 60.85
N GLY A 351 33.87 -82.61 60.30
CA GLY A 351 34.38 -83.79 61.00
C GLY A 351 33.27 -84.71 61.53
N ALA A 352 33.55 -86.02 61.59
CA ALA A 352 32.57 -87.06 61.93
C ALA A 352 32.20 -87.15 63.43
N LYS A 353 32.78 -86.30 64.29
CA LYS A 353 32.60 -86.36 65.75
C LYS A 353 31.16 -86.09 66.20
N GLY A 354 30.46 -85.14 65.57
CA GLY A 354 29.06 -84.81 65.90
C GLY A 354 28.09 -85.93 65.56
N LEU A 355 28.25 -86.53 64.38
CA LEU A 355 27.49 -87.70 63.95
C LEU A 355 27.79 -88.92 64.85
N GLU A 356 29.06 -89.15 65.19
CA GLU A 356 29.46 -90.28 66.07
C GLU A 356 28.88 -90.15 67.49
N LEU A 357 28.69 -88.93 68.02
CA LEU A 357 28.02 -88.70 69.31
C LEU A 357 26.52 -89.03 69.25
N CYS A 358 25.79 -88.58 68.22
CA CYS A 358 24.39 -88.95 68.04
C CYS A 358 24.23 -90.45 67.80
N PHE A 359 25.12 -91.04 67.02
CA PHE A 359 25.16 -92.48 66.73
C PHE A 359 25.40 -93.31 68.00
N LYS A 360 26.24 -92.85 68.93
CA LYS A 360 26.48 -93.50 70.23
C LYS A 360 25.26 -93.49 71.16
N ARG A 361 24.36 -92.53 71.04
CA ARG A 361 23.13 -92.45 71.86
C ARG A 361 21.93 -93.16 71.23
N ALA A 362 21.93 -93.38 69.92
CA ALA A 362 20.83 -94.00 69.20
C ALA A 362 20.81 -95.52 69.39
N ASP A 363 19.62 -96.10 69.54
CA ASP A 363 19.43 -97.55 69.58
C ASP A 363 19.17 -98.12 68.19
N VAL A 364 18.57 -97.33 67.30
CA VAL A 364 18.32 -97.68 65.90
C VAL A 364 18.69 -96.50 65.00
N VAL A 365 19.39 -96.77 63.90
CA VAL A 365 19.77 -95.73 62.92
C VAL A 365 19.17 -96.04 61.57
N LEU A 366 18.45 -95.06 61.01
CA LEU A 366 17.81 -95.15 59.71
C LEU A 366 18.52 -94.21 58.73
N CYS A 367 18.88 -94.71 57.54
CA CYS A 367 19.58 -93.94 56.52
C CYS A 367 18.91 -94.11 55.14
N PRO A 368 18.09 -93.15 54.68
CA PRO A 368 17.50 -93.20 53.35
C PRO A 368 18.56 -92.97 52.25
N VAL A 369 18.64 -93.89 51.29
CA VAL A 369 19.65 -93.89 50.23
C VAL A 369 19.32 -92.90 49.10
N ASN A 370 18.03 -92.60 48.89
CA ASN A 370 17.56 -91.79 47.76
C ASN A 370 17.85 -90.28 47.88
N CYS A 371 18.08 -89.77 49.09
CA CYS A 371 18.28 -88.35 49.36
C CYS A 371 19.59 -88.05 50.10
N ASN A 372 20.46 -89.05 50.23
CA ASN A 372 21.74 -88.94 50.91
C ASN A 372 22.90 -89.13 49.94
N SER A 373 23.99 -88.39 50.18
CA SER A 373 25.22 -88.59 49.41
C SER A 373 25.81 -89.98 49.66
N HIS A 374 26.47 -90.55 48.64
CA HIS A 374 27.18 -91.84 48.76
C HIS A 374 28.20 -91.86 49.91
N ALA A 375 28.85 -90.72 50.18
CA ALA A 375 29.79 -90.57 51.30
C ALA A 375 29.10 -90.70 52.67
N ALA A 376 27.93 -90.09 52.86
CA ALA A 376 27.17 -90.17 54.11
C ALA A 376 26.72 -91.61 54.42
N CYS A 377 26.20 -92.33 53.41
CA CYS A 377 25.80 -93.73 53.53
C CYS A 377 26.97 -94.66 53.93
N LYS A 378 28.17 -94.41 53.40
CA LYS A 378 29.37 -95.19 53.72
C LYS A 378 29.86 -94.95 55.15
N ILE A 379 29.80 -93.70 55.63
CA ILE A 379 30.15 -93.33 57.00
C ILE A 379 29.21 -94.00 58.00
N VAL A 380 27.89 -93.96 57.75
CA VAL A 380 26.87 -94.59 58.60
C VAL A 380 27.06 -96.12 58.69
N LYS A 381 27.35 -96.79 57.57
CA LYS A 381 27.68 -98.23 57.55
C LYS A 381 28.95 -98.56 58.34
N ASN A 382 30.00 -97.74 58.23
CA ASN A 382 31.25 -97.94 58.96
C ASN A 382 31.08 -97.72 60.46
N LEU A 383 30.32 -96.69 60.87
CA LEU A 383 29.99 -96.42 62.28
C LEU A 383 29.12 -97.53 62.87
N GLY A 384 28.19 -98.09 62.10
CA GLY A 384 27.39 -99.26 62.50
C GLY A 384 28.25 -100.47 62.83
N LYS A 385 29.21 -100.82 61.96
CA LYS A 385 30.17 -101.91 62.21
C LYS A 385 31.09 -101.64 63.40
N LYS A 386 31.54 -100.40 63.58
CA LYS A 386 32.48 -100.00 64.65
C LYS A 386 31.84 -100.05 66.05
N HIS A 387 30.56 -99.66 66.16
CA HIS A 387 29.85 -99.55 67.44
C HIS A 387 28.83 -100.68 67.68
N ASN A 388 28.79 -101.67 66.78
CA ASN A 388 27.88 -102.83 66.81
C ASN A 388 26.40 -102.46 67.02
N LYS A 389 25.88 -101.54 66.19
CA LYS A 389 24.50 -101.03 66.27
C LYS A 389 23.68 -101.36 65.01
N PRO A 390 22.35 -101.58 65.13
CA PRO A 390 21.49 -101.85 63.99
C PRO A 390 21.35 -100.59 63.12
N VAL A 391 21.70 -100.73 61.84
CA VAL A 391 21.63 -99.67 60.83
C VAL A 391 20.78 -100.17 59.66
N HIS A 392 19.67 -99.49 59.39
CA HIS A 392 18.76 -99.81 58.29
C HIS A 392 18.90 -98.79 57.16
N MET A 393 19.21 -99.29 55.95
CA MET A 393 19.33 -98.47 54.75
C MET A 393 17.99 -98.46 54.01
N LEU A 394 17.31 -97.32 53.96
CA LEU A 394 15.96 -97.21 53.38
C LEU A 394 16.03 -96.86 51.88
N ALA A 395 15.26 -97.55 51.03
CA ALA A 395 15.20 -97.26 49.60
C ALA A 395 14.52 -95.91 49.28
N SER A 396 13.66 -95.41 50.16
CA SER A 396 13.01 -94.11 50.02
C SER A 396 12.95 -93.34 51.33
N SER A 397 12.91 -92.02 51.24
CA SER A 397 12.65 -91.08 52.34
C SER A 397 11.15 -90.91 52.63
N SER A 398 10.29 -91.84 52.25
CA SER A 398 8.84 -91.74 52.51
C SER A 398 8.52 -92.09 53.97
N LEU A 399 7.42 -91.55 54.51
CA LEU A 399 6.94 -91.88 55.85
C LEU A 399 6.59 -93.36 55.99
N SER A 400 6.09 -93.98 54.91
CA SER A 400 5.73 -95.40 54.86
C SER A 400 6.95 -96.30 55.04
N ALA A 401 8.07 -95.99 54.39
CA ALA A 401 9.31 -96.78 54.51
C ALA A 401 9.92 -96.72 55.92
N VAL A 402 9.80 -95.57 56.60
CA VAL A 402 10.24 -95.43 58.00
C VAL A 402 9.32 -96.21 58.96
N SER A 403 8.00 -96.15 58.74
CA SER A 403 7.03 -96.89 59.56
C SER A 403 7.22 -98.39 59.46
N GLN A 404 7.54 -98.91 58.27
CA GLN A 404 7.73 -100.35 58.06
C GLN A 404 8.94 -100.89 58.82
N VAL A 405 10.08 -100.20 58.79
CA VAL A 405 11.29 -100.65 59.53
C VAL A 405 11.11 -100.56 61.04
N ILE A 406 10.39 -99.55 61.54
CA ILE A 406 10.04 -99.46 62.96
C ILE A 406 9.11 -100.61 63.38
N GLN A 407 8.26 -101.11 62.48
CA GLN A 407 7.42 -102.29 62.72
C GLN A 407 8.20 -103.60 62.64
N GLU A 408 9.16 -103.73 61.70
CA GLU A 408 9.98 -104.93 61.55
C GLU A 408 10.93 -105.13 62.75
N ASP A 409 11.52 -104.06 63.30
CA ASP A 409 12.35 -104.11 64.51
C ASP A 409 11.54 -104.46 65.80
N ARG A 410 10.19 -104.42 65.77
CA ARG A 410 9.35 -104.91 66.89
C ARG A 410 9.36 -106.43 67.03
N CYS A 411 9.71 -107.17 65.98
CA CYS A 411 9.51 -108.61 65.91
C CYS A 411 10.76 -109.45 66.26
N VAL A 412 11.96 -108.86 66.37
CA VAL A 412 13.25 -109.61 66.38
C VAL A 412 13.84 -109.82 67.79
N GLY A 413 13.11 -109.50 68.86
CA GLY A 413 13.57 -109.60 70.25
C GLY A 413 13.25 -110.91 71.00
N ARG A 414 13.24 -112.09 70.37
CA ARG A 414 13.07 -113.38 71.08
C ARG A 414 14.26 -114.32 70.80
N PRO A 415 15.04 -114.73 71.81
CA PRO A 415 16.07 -115.78 71.66
C PRO A 415 15.41 -117.17 71.43
N PRO A 416 16.18 -118.15 70.91
CA PRO A 416 15.62 -119.38 70.37
C PRO A 416 15.12 -120.34 71.47
N ASN A 417 14.07 -121.07 71.14
CA ASN A 417 13.93 -122.48 71.50
C ASN A 417 13.97 -123.28 70.20
#